data_AF-A0AAI9LK25-F1
#
_entry.id   AF-A0AAI9LK25-F1
#
_cell.length_a   1.000
_cell.length_b   1.000
_cell.length_c   1.000
_cell.angle_alpha   90.00
_cell.angle_beta   90.00
_cell.angle_gamma   90.00
#
_symmetry.space_group_name_H-M   'P 1'
#
loop_
_entity.id
_entity.type
_entity.pdbx_description
1 polymer ?
#
loop_
_entity_poly.entity_id
_entity_poly.type
_entity_poly.pdbx_seq_one_letter_code
_entity_poly.pdbx_strand_id
1 'polypeptide(L)'
;MTLNQSEQQGLKSAILVHESQAGVVEHCFCTKEQAEATLRASPDADTGASMFVTEEALEAEMVYSTSPDLRARVEAAKSKLQFDIAVRDALNRNGVPADRILRVAVYKAIKELRETVLRPVC
;
A
#
# COMPACT_ATOMS: atom_id res chain seq x y z
N MET A 1 -25.89 -7.42 -20.40
CA MET A 1 -25.13 -8.65 -20.08
C MET A 1 -24.71 -8.56 -18.64
N THR A 2 -25.38 -9.32 -17.79
CA THR A 2 -25.22 -9.35 -16.34
C THR A 2 -23.91 -10.08 -16.04
N LEU A 3 -22.90 -9.36 -15.55
CA LEU A 3 -21.68 -9.97 -15.01
C LEU A 3 -22.09 -10.66 -13.71
N ASN A 4 -22.34 -11.97 -13.79
CA ASN A 4 -22.45 -12.83 -12.61
C ASN A 4 -21.16 -12.69 -11.82
N GLN A 5 -21.25 -11.95 -10.71
CA GLN A 5 -20.26 -11.95 -9.65
C GLN A 5 -20.26 -13.35 -9.04
N SER A 6 -19.38 -14.21 -9.55
CA SER A 6 -18.91 -15.35 -8.79
C SER A 6 -18.13 -14.76 -7.62
N GLU A 7 -18.81 -14.50 -6.50
CA GLU A 7 -18.17 -14.39 -5.20
C GLU A 7 -17.38 -15.69 -5.01
N GLN A 8 -16.08 -15.66 -5.30
CA GLN A 8 -15.19 -16.70 -4.80
C GLN A 8 -15.22 -16.58 -3.28
N GLN A 9 -16.05 -17.40 -2.65
CA GLN A 9 -16.24 -17.54 -1.20
C GLN A 9 -14.97 -18.11 -0.57
N GLY A 10 -13.91 -17.33 -0.56
CA GLY A 10 -12.70 -17.57 0.23
C GLY A 10 -12.75 -16.76 1.52
N LEU A 11 -12.14 -17.27 2.58
CA LEU A 11 -11.95 -16.52 3.82
C LEU A 11 -11.20 -15.20 3.52
N LYS A 12 -11.76 -14.07 3.94
CA LYS A 12 -11.09 -12.77 3.84
C LYS A 12 -10.00 -12.64 4.90
N SER A 13 -8.90 -13.36 4.68
CA SER A 13 -7.76 -13.46 5.59
C SER A 13 -6.67 -12.40 5.34
N ALA A 14 -6.93 -11.41 4.48
CA ALA A 14 -5.97 -10.35 4.18
C ALA A 14 -6.57 -8.95 4.28
N ILE A 15 -5.74 -8.01 4.72
CA ILE A 15 -5.95 -6.57 4.60
C ILE A 15 -4.99 -6.06 3.52
N LEU A 16 -5.54 -5.52 2.44
CA LEU A 16 -4.76 -4.89 1.38
C LEU A 16 -4.86 -3.37 1.52
N VAL A 17 -3.72 -2.71 1.67
CA VAL A 17 -3.55 -1.26 1.57
C VAL A 17 -3.11 -0.92 0.15
N HIS A 18 -3.85 -0.09 -0.54
CA HIS A 18 -3.59 0.25 -1.94
C HIS A 18 -4.03 1.68 -2.29
N GLU A 19 -3.57 2.17 -3.44
CA GLU A 19 -4.14 3.34 -4.09
C GLU A 19 -5.42 2.92 -4.82
N SER A 20 -6.52 3.63 -4.59
CA SER A 20 -7.77 3.45 -5.32
C SER A 20 -7.67 4.08 -6.71
N GLN A 21 -8.62 3.78 -7.59
CA GLN A 21 -8.70 4.42 -8.92
C GLN A 21 -8.85 5.94 -8.84
N ALA A 22 -9.35 6.46 -7.72
CA ALA A 22 -9.47 7.90 -7.47
C ALA A 22 -8.18 8.54 -6.93
N GLY A 23 -7.08 7.78 -6.82
CA GLY A 23 -5.81 8.27 -6.26
C GLY A 23 -5.80 8.38 -4.74
N VAL A 24 -6.75 7.74 -4.05
CA VAL A 24 -6.86 7.79 -2.58
C VAL A 24 -6.27 6.51 -1.99
N VAL A 25 -5.44 6.65 -0.96
CA VAL A 25 -4.92 5.49 -0.24
C VAL A 25 -5.94 4.98 0.76
N GLU A 26 -6.37 3.74 0.55
CA GLU A 26 -7.37 3.05 1.37
C GLU A 26 -6.93 1.64 1.70
N HIS A 27 -7.75 0.93 2.48
CA HIS A 27 -7.58 -0.50 2.68
C HIS A 27 -8.89 -1.25 2.46
N CYS A 28 -8.80 -2.51 2.05
CA CYS A 28 -9.93 -3.41 1.92
C CYS A 28 -9.61 -4.80 2.51
N PHE A 29 -10.67 -5.54 2.84
CA PHE A 29 -10.57 -6.93 3.28
C PHE A 29 -10.83 -7.87 2.11
N CYS A 30 -9.88 -8.75 1.84
CA CYS A 30 -9.91 -9.65 0.69
C CYS A 30 -9.29 -10.99 1.05
N THR A 31 -9.36 -11.95 0.13
CA THR A 31 -8.61 -13.21 0.31
C THR A 31 -7.12 -12.96 0.10
N LYS A 32 -6.28 -13.83 0.66
CA LYS A 32 -4.82 -13.78 0.46
C LYS A 32 -4.47 -13.82 -1.03
N GLU A 33 -5.14 -14.68 -1.80
CA GLU A 33 -4.90 -14.84 -3.24
C GLU A 33 -5.23 -13.57 -4.02
N GLN A 34 -6.33 -12.89 -3.66
CA GLN A 34 -6.70 -11.60 -4.27
C GLN A 34 -5.66 -10.53 -3.97
N ALA A 35 -5.22 -10.41 -2.71
CA ALA A 35 -4.19 -9.46 -2.33
C ALA A 35 -2.86 -9.73 -3.03
N GLU A 36 -2.43 -10.99 -3.12
CA GLU A 36 -1.25 -11.39 -3.85
C GLU A 36 -1.36 -11.09 -5.36
N ALA A 37 -2.53 -11.34 -5.96
CA ALA A 37 -2.77 -11.02 -7.36
C ALA A 37 -2.64 -9.51 -7.61
N THR A 38 -3.18 -8.67 -6.73
CA THR A 38 -3.02 -7.21 -6.83
C THR A 38 -1.56 -6.79 -6.67
N LEU A 39 -0.82 -7.35 -5.72
CA LEU A 39 0.60 -7.06 -5.54
C LEU A 39 1.43 -7.46 -6.76
N ARG A 40 1.14 -8.61 -7.38
CA ARG A 40 1.82 -9.07 -8.61
C ARG A 40 1.44 -8.24 -9.83
N ALA A 41 0.22 -7.73 -9.90
CA ALA A 41 -0.27 -6.85 -10.96
C ALA A 41 0.22 -5.40 -10.83
N SER A 42 1.00 -5.09 -9.78
CA SER A 42 1.66 -3.80 -9.55
C SER A 42 3.19 -3.86 -9.81
N PRO A 43 3.69 -4.42 -10.93
CA PRO A 43 5.12 -4.57 -11.18
C PRO A 43 5.82 -3.26 -11.57
N ASP A 44 5.05 -2.25 -11.96
CA ASP A 44 5.60 -0.96 -12.38
C ASP A 44 5.75 -0.03 -11.17
N ALA A 45 6.92 0.60 -11.11
CA ALA A 45 7.50 1.31 -9.97
C ALA A 45 6.71 2.52 -9.42
N ASP A 46 5.46 2.67 -9.85
CA ASP A 46 4.62 3.83 -9.60
C ASP A 46 3.42 3.51 -8.70
N THR A 47 3.02 2.26 -8.50
CA THR A 47 1.96 1.93 -7.53
C THR A 47 2.51 1.08 -6.39
N GLY A 48 2.43 1.59 -5.17
CA GLY A 48 2.75 0.84 -3.96
C GLY A 48 1.50 0.17 -3.41
N ALA A 49 1.64 -1.04 -2.87
CA ALA A 49 0.62 -1.69 -2.08
C ALA A 49 1.26 -2.46 -0.93
N SER A 50 0.51 -2.69 0.14
CA SER A 50 0.96 -3.45 1.31
C SER A 50 -0.12 -4.43 1.72
N MET A 51 0.28 -5.65 2.09
CA MET A 51 -0.63 -6.70 2.50
C MET A 51 -0.31 -7.13 3.94
N PHE A 52 -1.35 -7.29 4.74
CA PHE A 52 -1.30 -7.94 6.05
C PHE A 52 -2.13 -9.21 5.97
N VAL A 53 -1.58 -10.33 6.40
CA VAL A 53 -2.26 -11.64 6.36
C VAL A 53 -2.48 -12.09 7.79
N THR A 54 -3.72 -12.45 8.12
CA THR A 54 -4.05 -13.08 9.41
C THR A 54 -3.72 -14.57 9.38
N GLU A 55 -3.65 -15.18 10.56
CA GLU A 55 -3.47 -16.63 10.66
C GLU A 55 -4.59 -17.37 9.92
N GLU A 56 -4.25 -18.54 9.39
CA GLU A 56 -5.19 -19.39 8.65
C GLU A 56 -6.39 -19.73 9.56
N ALA A 57 -7.60 -19.40 9.10
CA ALA A 57 -8.89 -19.49 9.79
C ALA A 57 -9.39 -18.24 10.54
N LEU A 58 -8.68 -17.10 10.56
CA LEU A 58 -9.21 -15.84 11.11
C LEU A 58 -9.58 -14.83 10.02
N GLU A 59 -10.78 -14.25 10.12
CA GLU A 59 -11.20 -13.12 9.29
C GLU A 59 -10.41 -11.86 9.63
N ALA A 60 -9.84 -11.23 8.61
CA ALA A 60 -9.01 -10.04 8.76
C ALA A 60 -9.77 -8.85 9.35
N GLU A 61 -11.06 -8.70 9.04
CA GLU A 61 -11.91 -7.66 9.60
C GLU A 61 -12.12 -7.82 11.11
N MET A 62 -12.34 -9.06 11.57
CA MET A 62 -12.45 -9.38 12.99
C MET A 62 -11.15 -9.07 13.74
N VAL A 63 -10.00 -9.47 13.20
CA VAL A 63 -8.70 -9.17 13.83
C VAL A 63 -8.42 -7.66 13.82
N TYR A 64 -8.74 -6.97 12.72
CA TYR A 64 -8.57 -5.52 12.60
C TYR A 64 -9.42 -4.73 13.61
N SER A 65 -10.68 -5.13 13.82
CA SER A 65 -11.57 -4.46 14.77
C SER A 65 -11.18 -4.67 16.23
N THR A 66 -10.51 -5.79 16.54
CA THR A 66 -10.13 -6.16 17.91
C THR A 66 -8.69 -5.84 18.28
N SER A 67 -7.80 -5.62 17.30
CA SER A 67 -6.37 -5.31 17.53
C SER A 67 -6.04 -3.84 17.22
N PRO A 68 -5.86 -2.99 18.25
CA PRO A 68 -5.41 -1.60 18.07
C PRO A 68 -4.03 -1.52 17.38
N ASP A 69 -3.13 -2.44 17.69
CA ASP A 69 -1.79 -2.48 17.12
C ASP A 69 -1.83 -2.75 15.61
N LEU A 70 -2.70 -3.67 15.17
CA LEU A 70 -2.90 -3.92 13.74
C LEU A 70 -3.44 -2.67 13.04
N ARG A 71 -4.41 -1.96 13.64
CA ARG A 71 -4.92 -0.69 13.09
C ARG A 71 -3.83 0.36 12.96
N ALA A 72 -2.99 0.53 13.99
CA ALA A 72 -1.87 1.45 13.95
C ALA A 72 -0.88 1.11 12.82
N ARG A 73 -0.60 -0.19 12.61
CA ARG A 73 0.25 -0.66 11.50
C ARG A 73 -0.37 -0.43 10.13
N VAL A 74 -1.67 -0.64 9.97
CA VAL A 74 -2.40 -0.35 8.72
C VAL A 74 -2.38 1.15 8.42
N GLU A 75 -2.65 2.00 9.41
CA GLU A 75 -2.58 3.46 9.22
C GLU A 75 -1.16 3.96 8.95
N ALA A 76 -0.14 3.36 9.55
CA ALA A 76 1.26 3.64 9.22
C ALA A 76 1.59 3.23 7.77
N ALA A 77 1.09 2.08 7.31
CA ALA A 77 1.25 1.65 5.91
C ALA A 77 0.53 2.59 4.94
N LYS A 78 -0.68 3.05 5.26
CA LYS A 78 -1.41 4.06 4.47
C LYS A 78 -0.62 5.38 4.40
N SER A 79 -0.14 5.87 5.53
CA SER A 79 0.67 7.10 5.60
C SER A 79 1.96 7.00 4.79
N LYS A 80 2.62 5.84 4.83
CA LYS A 80 3.80 5.57 4.01
C LYS A 80 3.45 5.58 2.52
N LEU A 81 2.41 4.86 2.11
CA LEU A 81 2.00 4.81 0.70
C LEU A 81 1.57 6.19 0.16
N GLN A 82 0.87 6.98 0.96
CA GLN A 82 0.53 8.37 0.62
C GLN A 82 1.76 9.22 0.34
N PHE A 83 2.80 9.08 1.17
CA PHE A 83 4.07 9.75 0.95
C PHE A 83 4.75 9.29 -0.33
N ASP A 84 4.75 7.98 -0.59
CA ASP A 84 5.37 7.40 -1.78
C ASP A 84 4.70 7.90 -3.07
N ILE A 85 3.36 7.97 -3.06
CA ILE A 85 2.54 8.56 -4.14
C ILE A 85 2.85 10.05 -4.30
N ALA A 86 2.92 10.82 -3.21
CA ALA A 86 3.24 12.25 -3.28
C ALA A 86 4.63 12.50 -3.89
N VAL A 87 5.63 11.65 -3.58
CA VAL A 87 6.95 11.70 -4.20
C VAL A 87 6.86 11.39 -5.69
N ARG A 88 6.22 10.28 -6.07
CA ARG A 88 5.98 9.91 -7.48
C ARG A 88 5.36 11.07 -8.27
N ASP A 89 4.28 11.64 -7.75
CA ASP A 89 3.53 12.71 -8.41
C ASP A 89 4.36 14.01 -8.49
N ALA A 90 5.20 14.29 -7.48
CA ALA A 90 6.15 15.39 -7.55
C ALA A 90 7.21 15.17 -8.64
N LEU A 91 7.78 13.97 -8.74
CA LEU A 91 8.75 13.62 -9.79
C LEU A 91 8.13 13.75 -11.18
N ASN A 92 6.91 13.23 -11.36
CA ASN A 92 6.16 13.33 -12.61
C ASN A 92 5.89 14.80 -13.00
N ARG A 93 5.39 15.62 -12.07
CA ARG A 93 5.11 17.04 -12.33
C ARG A 93 6.34 17.85 -12.72
N ASN A 94 7.53 17.46 -12.24
CA ASN A 94 8.79 18.12 -12.56
C ASN A 94 9.52 17.49 -13.76
N GLY A 95 8.89 16.57 -14.49
CA GLY A 95 9.47 15.96 -15.68
C GLY A 95 10.65 15.04 -15.41
N VAL A 96 10.80 14.53 -14.19
CA VAL A 96 11.87 13.57 -13.87
C VAL A 96 11.61 12.27 -14.65
N PRO A 97 12.58 11.76 -15.43
CA PRO A 97 12.41 10.56 -16.24
C PRO A 97 11.87 9.38 -15.43
N ALA A 98 11.05 8.54 -16.08
CA ALA A 98 10.54 7.29 -15.51
C ALA A 98 11.60 6.17 -15.41
N ASP A 99 12.88 6.52 -15.50
CA ASP A 99 13.97 5.57 -15.31
C ASP A 99 13.95 5.02 -13.88
N ARG A 100 13.83 3.69 -13.77
CA ARG A 100 13.64 3.01 -12.49
C ARG A 100 14.84 3.21 -11.55
N ILE A 101 16.06 3.13 -12.08
CA ILE A 101 17.27 3.24 -11.27
C ILE A 101 17.37 4.66 -10.69
N LEU A 102 17.15 5.67 -11.54
CA LEU A 102 17.13 7.08 -11.16
C LEU A 102 16.04 7.34 -10.10
N ARG A 103 14.80 6.93 -10.35
CA ARG A 103 13.70 7.18 -9.41
C ARG A 103 13.90 6.51 -8.06
N VAL A 104 14.47 5.28 -8.03
CA VAL A 104 14.84 4.61 -6.78
C VAL A 104 15.92 5.41 -6.03
N ALA A 105 16.93 5.92 -6.73
CA ALA A 105 17.98 6.73 -6.11
C ALA A 105 17.42 8.05 -5.54
N VAL A 106 16.59 8.76 -6.30
CA VAL A 106 15.94 10.00 -5.86
C VAL A 106 15.01 9.76 -4.67
N TYR A 107 14.21 8.70 -4.71
CA TYR A 107 13.33 8.31 -3.61
C TYR A 107 14.13 8.02 -2.33
N LYS A 108 15.24 7.28 -2.42
CA LYS A 108 16.14 7.04 -1.28
C LYS A 108 16.68 8.34 -0.69
N ALA A 109 17.17 9.25 -1.52
CA ALA A 109 17.68 10.55 -1.08
C ALA A 109 16.60 11.39 -0.37
N ILE A 110 15.37 11.43 -0.91
CA ILE A 110 14.23 12.12 -0.28
C ILE A 110 13.89 11.49 1.08
N LYS A 111 13.92 10.16 1.17
CA LYS A 111 13.66 9.44 2.42
C LYS A 111 14.73 9.74 3.48
N GLU A 112 16.01 9.69 3.11
CA GLU A 112 17.14 10.05 3.97
C GLU A 112 17.02 11.49 4.49
N LEU A 113 16.68 12.44 3.60
CA LEU A 113 16.45 13.83 3.97
C LEU A 113 15.33 13.94 5.02
N ARG A 114 14.18 13.29 4.79
CA ARG A 114 13.06 13.30 5.73
C ARG A 114 13.46 12.74 7.10
N GLU A 115 14.18 11.62 7.13
CA GLU A 115 14.65 11.00 8.37
C GLU A 115 15.74 11.81 9.07
N THR A 116 16.48 12.65 8.35
CA THR A 116 17.53 13.51 8.91
C THR A 116 16.95 14.83 9.44
N VAL A 117 16.00 15.44 8.72
CA VAL A 117 15.36 16.71 9.09
C VAL A 117 14.35 16.55 10.23
N LEU A 118 13.72 15.36 10.36
CA LEU A 118 12.78 15.06 11.45
C LEU A 118 13.44 14.44 12.69
N ARG A 119 14.76 14.28 12.73
CA ARG A 119 15.43 13.93 13.98
C ARG A 119 15.40 15.17 14.89
N PRO A 120 14.87 15.06 16.13
CA PRO A 120 15.06 16.13 17.09
C PRO A 120 16.57 16.30 17.30
N VAL A 121 17.04 17.55 17.21
CA VAL A 121 18.35 17.92 17.75
C VAL A 121 18.25 17.62 19.24
N CYS A 122 19.04 16.65 19.71
CA CYS A 122 19.16 16.34 21.13
C CYS A 122 19.60 17.57 21.93
#